data_AF-A0A856M7K4-F1
#
_entry.id   AF-A0A856M7K4-F1
#
_cell.length_a   1.000
_cell.length_b   1.000
_cell.length_c   1.000
_cell.angle_alpha   90.00
_cell.angle_beta   90.00
_cell.angle_gamma   90.00
#
_symmetry.space_group_name_H-M   'P 1'
#
loop_
_entity.id
_entity.type
_entity.pdbx_description
1 polymer ?
#
loop_
_entity_poly.entity_id
_entity_poly.type
_entity_poly.pdbx_seq_one_letter_code
_entity_poly.pdbx_strand_id
1 'polypeptide(L)'
;MKGSITTLGLVYIGLFLLMVIISYHTEAYRHNSIISTMTESGQIASINSIDKSSRVEDGRVEVTEESFKKKFKTLFEQNSNIKLSGTKYNFDFLKTADGGIKAVRVKITDDRNSKYQVTFVSNFVS
;
A
#
# COMPACT_ATOMS: atom_id res chain seq x y z
N MET A 1 -0.97 18.42 -51.68
CA MET A 1 -0.98 19.15 -50.39
C MET A 1 -2.11 18.73 -49.44
N LYS A 2 -3.37 18.62 -49.88
CA LYS A 2 -4.50 18.24 -49.00
C LYS A 2 -4.39 16.84 -48.34
N GLY A 3 -3.88 15.84 -49.09
CA GLY A 3 -3.66 14.49 -48.56
C GLY A 3 -2.59 14.43 -47.44
N SER A 4 -1.47 15.11 -47.63
CA SER A 4 -0.36 15.12 -46.65
C SER A 4 -0.76 15.74 -45.30
N ILE A 5 -1.59 16.78 -45.31
CA ILE A 5 -2.12 17.41 -44.08
C ILE A 5 -3.03 16.44 -43.32
N THR A 6 -3.87 15.70 -44.05
CA THR A 6 -4.77 14.70 -43.45
C THR A 6 -3.99 13.54 -42.82
N THR A 7 -2.95 13.05 -43.50
CA THR A 7 -2.06 12.01 -42.97
C THR A 7 -1.31 12.48 -41.71
N LEU A 8 -0.78 13.71 -41.70
CA LEU A 8 -0.13 14.28 -40.51
C LEU A 8 -1.10 14.39 -39.32
N GLY A 9 -2.35 14.79 -39.57
CA GLY A 9 -3.38 14.87 -38.54
C GLY A 9 -3.67 13.51 -37.90
N LEU A 10 -3.77 12.45 -38.70
CA LEU A 10 -3.98 11.09 -38.19
C LEU A 10 -2.79 10.59 -37.36
N VAL A 11 -1.56 10.85 -37.79
CA VAL A 11 -0.34 10.50 -37.03
C VAL A 11 -0.31 11.23 -35.69
N TYR A 12 -0.66 12.52 -35.68
CA TYR A 12 -0.72 13.30 -34.45
C TYR A 12 -1.74 12.73 -33.45
N ILE A 13 -2.95 12.41 -33.92
CA ILE A 13 -3.99 11.80 -33.08
C ILE A 13 -3.52 10.44 -32.54
N GLY A 14 -2.88 9.62 -33.37
CA GLY A 14 -2.33 8.34 -32.94
C GLY A 14 -1.28 8.48 -31.82
N LEU A 15 -0.34 9.42 -31.98
CA LEU A 15 0.67 9.70 -30.95
C LEU A 15 0.06 10.26 -29.67
N PHE A 16 -0.93 11.15 -29.78
CA PHE A 16 -1.64 11.70 -28.64
C PHE A 16 -2.37 10.60 -27.85
N LEU A 17 -3.09 9.71 -28.53
CA LEU A 17 -3.77 8.58 -27.89
C LEU A 17 -2.78 7.64 -27.20
N LEU A 18 -1.63 7.36 -27.82
CA LEU A 18 -0.57 6.56 -27.19
C LEU A 18 -0.05 7.20 -25.89
N MET A 19 0.18 8.52 -25.87
CA MET A 19 0.58 9.21 -24.63
C MET A 19 -0.47 9.09 -23.53
N VAL A 20 -1.75 9.21 -23.86
CA VAL A 20 -2.86 9.05 -22.89
C VAL A 20 -2.86 7.64 -22.32
N ILE A 21 -2.75 6.61 -23.17
CA ILE A 21 -2.72 5.21 -22.75
C ILE A 21 -1.52 4.93 -21.85
N ILE A 22 -0.32 5.37 -22.23
CA ILE A 22 0.91 5.20 -21.44
C ILE A 22 0.75 5.88 -20.08
N SER A 23 0.21 7.09 -20.03
CA SER A 23 -0.01 7.84 -18.79
C SER A 23 -0.96 7.08 -17.85
N TYR A 24 -2.08 6.60 -18.38
CA TYR A 24 -3.05 5.82 -17.61
C TYR A 24 -2.46 4.53 -17.04
N HIS A 25 -1.75 3.75 -17.87
CA HIS A 25 -1.09 2.53 -17.41
C HIS A 25 0.01 2.80 -16.39
N THR A 26 0.74 3.91 -16.53
CA THR A 26 1.79 4.30 -15.58
C THR A 26 1.20 4.61 -14.21
N GLU A 27 0.09 5.36 -14.15
CA GLU A 27 -0.59 5.67 -12.89
C GLU A 27 -1.20 4.41 -12.24
N ALA A 28 -1.81 3.53 -13.05
CA ALA A 28 -2.35 2.26 -12.57
C ALA A 28 -1.25 1.33 -12.02
N TYR A 29 -0.12 1.23 -12.73
CA TYR A 29 1.04 0.48 -12.26
C TYR A 29 1.60 1.05 -10.96
N ARG A 30 1.71 2.39 -10.86
CA ARG A 30 2.15 3.05 -9.62
C ARG A 30 1.23 2.69 -8.45
N HIS A 31 -0.09 2.77 -8.66
CA HIS A 31 -1.06 2.43 -7.63
C HIS A 31 -0.96 0.97 -7.18
N ASN A 32 -0.94 0.04 -8.14
CA ASN A 32 -0.89 -1.39 -7.85
C ASN A 32 0.40 -1.78 -7.14
N SER A 33 1.54 -1.23 -7.55
CA SER A 33 2.81 -1.50 -6.89
C SER A 33 2.82 -1.02 -5.45
N ILE A 34 2.27 0.18 -5.17
CA ILE A 34 2.16 0.69 -3.79
C ILE A 34 1.24 -0.21 -2.94
N ILE A 35 0.06 -0.57 -3.45
CA ILE A 35 -0.88 -1.46 -2.74
C ILE A 35 -0.24 -2.83 -2.47
N SER A 36 0.51 -3.37 -3.42
CA SER A 36 1.24 -4.63 -3.26
C SER A 36 2.28 -4.52 -2.14
N THR A 37 3.14 -3.50 -2.17
CA THR A 37 4.14 -3.28 -1.12
C THR A 37 3.50 -3.04 0.25
N MET A 38 2.39 -2.29 0.32
CA MET A 38 1.62 -2.13 1.55
C MET A 38 1.13 -3.47 2.08
N THR A 39 0.57 -4.32 1.20
CA THR A 39 0.04 -5.63 1.56
C THR A 39 1.12 -6.54 2.11
N GLU A 40 2.26 -6.64 1.43
CA GLU A 40 3.40 -7.44 1.87
C GLU A 40 3.97 -6.95 3.20
N SER A 41 4.18 -5.62 3.33
CA SER A 41 4.71 -5.01 4.54
C SER A 41 3.79 -5.24 5.74
N GLY A 42 2.47 -5.15 5.55
CA GLY A 42 1.50 -5.39 6.61
C GLY A 42 1.35 -6.86 6.97
N GLN A 43 1.45 -7.79 6.02
CA GLN A 43 1.48 -9.22 6.31
C GLN A 43 2.72 -9.60 7.13
N ILE A 44 3.91 -9.15 6.72
CA ILE A 44 5.16 -9.41 7.43
C ILE A 44 5.17 -8.75 8.82
N ALA A 45 4.65 -7.52 8.94
CA ALA A 45 4.52 -6.84 10.23
C ALA A 45 3.57 -7.58 11.17
N SER A 46 2.46 -8.10 10.64
CA SER A 46 1.49 -8.91 11.41
C SER A 46 2.10 -10.23 11.87
N ILE A 47 2.73 -11.00 10.98
CA ILE A 47 3.36 -12.30 11.31
C ILE A 47 4.49 -12.14 12.32
N ASN A 48 5.42 -11.21 12.09
CA ASN A 48 6.56 -11.01 13.00
C ASN A 48 6.14 -10.46 14.38
N SER A 49 5.01 -9.77 14.46
CA SER A 49 4.47 -9.33 15.75
C SER A 49 3.90 -10.47 16.59
N ILE A 50 3.61 -11.63 15.96
CA ILE A 50 3.12 -12.83 16.64
C ILE A 50 4.29 -13.73 17.11
N ASP A 51 5.43 -13.74 16.40
CA ASP A 51 6.34 -14.89 16.46
C ASP A 51 7.62 -14.79 17.34
N LYS A 52 7.87 -13.77 18.19
CA LYS A 52 9.14 -13.78 18.99
C LYS A 52 9.13 -13.34 20.46
N SER A 53 7.98 -13.01 21.06
CA SER A 53 7.92 -12.77 22.53
C SER A 53 7.02 -13.75 23.31
N SER A 54 6.35 -14.69 22.64
CA SER A 54 5.38 -15.61 23.26
C SER A 54 5.98 -16.76 24.10
N ARG A 55 7.30 -16.81 24.31
CA ARG A 55 7.89 -17.77 25.26
C ARG A 55 7.98 -17.22 26.68
N VAL A 56 7.17 -16.22 27.01
CA VAL A 56 6.96 -15.76 28.37
C VAL A 56 5.47 -15.96 28.68
N GLU A 57 5.23 -17.03 29.45
CA GLU A 57 4.07 -17.34 30.31
C GLU A 57 2.67 -16.81 29.92
N ASP A 58 1.74 -17.76 29.76
CA ASP A 58 0.28 -17.61 29.74
C ASP A 58 -0.30 -16.37 29.02
N GLY A 59 -0.35 -16.49 27.70
CA GLY A 59 -1.63 -16.36 27.00
C GLY A 59 -1.92 -15.07 26.23
N ARG A 60 -1.03 -14.07 26.17
CA ARG A 60 -1.27 -12.88 25.33
C ARG A 60 0.00 -12.34 24.68
N VAL A 61 0.22 -12.74 23.43
CA VAL A 61 1.15 -12.05 22.53
C VAL A 61 0.49 -10.74 22.12
N GLU A 62 0.72 -9.69 22.88
CA GLU A 62 0.20 -8.37 22.55
C GLU A 62 0.99 -7.81 21.36
N VAL A 63 0.38 -7.89 20.17
CA VAL A 63 0.78 -7.05 19.05
C VAL A 63 0.60 -5.61 19.52
N THR A 64 1.68 -4.94 19.91
CA THR A 64 1.58 -3.52 20.27
C THR A 64 1.41 -2.71 18.99
N GLU A 65 0.46 -1.77 19.01
CA GLU A 65 0.20 -0.90 17.86
C GLU A 65 1.48 -0.19 17.38
N GLU A 66 2.37 0.17 18.31
CA GLU A 66 3.67 0.79 18.01
C GLU A 66 4.62 -0.13 17.24
N SER A 67 4.73 -1.40 17.65
CA SER A 67 5.60 -2.38 16.97
C SER A 67 5.14 -2.60 15.53
N PHE A 68 3.82 -2.74 15.33
CA PHE A 68 3.24 -2.83 14.00
C PHE A 68 3.54 -1.58 13.16
N LYS A 69 3.25 -0.38 13.68
CA LYS A 69 3.48 0.90 12.97
C LYS A 69 4.95 1.03 12.52
N LYS A 70 5.89 0.79 13.44
CA LYS A 70 7.32 0.91 13.17
C LYS A 70 7.78 -0.09 12.10
N LYS A 71 7.41 -1.37 12.26
CA LYS A 71 7.83 -2.42 11.34
C LYS A 71 7.21 -2.25 9.96
N PHE A 72 5.91 -1.91 9.90
CA PHE A 72 5.23 -1.60 8.64
C PHE A 72 5.97 -0.48 7.90
N LYS A 73 6.25 0.64 8.57
CA LYS A 73 6.91 1.78 7.95
C LYS A 73 8.30 1.41 7.42
N THR A 74 9.11 0.69 8.20
CA THR A 74 10.44 0.24 7.77
C THR A 74 10.36 -0.68 6.54
N LEU A 75 9.47 -1.68 6.56
CA LEU A 75 9.32 -2.61 5.44
C LEU A 75 8.79 -1.92 4.20
N PHE A 76 7.83 -1.01 4.36
CA PHE A 76 7.29 -0.24 3.24
C PHE A 76 8.35 0.65 2.60
N GLU A 77 9.16 1.35 3.41
CA GLU A 77 10.25 2.20 2.90
C GLU A 77 11.38 1.39 2.25
N GLN A 78 11.68 0.18 2.75
CA GLN A 78 12.70 -0.69 2.18
C GLN A 78 12.27 -1.38 0.88
N ASN A 79 11.01 -1.82 0.82
CA ASN A 79 10.50 -2.63 -0.28
C ASN A 79 9.80 -1.79 -1.38
N SER A 80 9.55 -0.50 -1.13
CA SER A 80 8.92 0.36 -2.13
C SER A 80 9.91 0.78 -3.20
N ASN A 81 9.70 0.29 -4.42
CA ASN A 81 10.40 0.77 -5.62
C ASN A 81 9.90 2.15 -6.08
N ILE A 82 8.84 2.68 -5.47
CA ILE A 82 8.25 3.98 -5.79
C ILE A 82 8.51 4.92 -4.62
N LYS A 83 9.22 6.03 -4.89
CA LYS A 83 9.45 7.07 -3.89
C LYS A 83 8.20 7.94 -3.76
N LEU A 84 7.50 7.80 -2.63
CA LEU A 84 6.43 8.72 -2.24
C LEU A 84 7.04 9.92 -1.52
N SER A 85 6.69 11.13 -1.96
CA SER A 85 7.03 12.37 -1.27
C SER A 85 5.89 12.78 -0.32
N GLY A 86 6.26 13.35 0.83
CA GLY A 86 5.31 13.88 1.82
C GLY A 86 4.33 12.84 2.39
N THR A 87 4.77 11.59 2.45
CA THR A 87 3.96 10.43 2.85
C THR A 87 3.38 10.59 4.26
N LYS A 88 2.06 10.67 4.34
CA LYS A 88 1.30 10.64 5.60
C LYS A 88 0.75 9.25 5.83
N TYR A 89 1.13 8.65 6.96
CA TYR A 89 0.65 7.34 7.39
C TYR A 89 -0.45 7.50 8.43
N ASN A 90 -1.56 6.78 8.24
CA ASN A 90 -2.61 6.64 9.24
C ASN A 90 -2.91 5.15 9.47
N PHE A 91 -3.08 4.77 10.73
CA PHE A 91 -3.30 3.41 11.17
C PHE A 91 -4.53 3.35 12.07
N ASP A 92 -5.58 2.67 11.62
CA ASP A 92 -6.79 2.44 12.41
C ASP A 92 -6.78 0.99 12.92
N PHE A 93 -6.79 0.80 14.24
CA PHE A 93 -6.80 -0.52 14.88
C PHE A 93 -8.21 -0.85 15.39
N LEU A 94 -8.71 -2.02 15.01
CA LEU A 94 -9.91 -2.61 15.58
C LEU A 94 -9.50 -3.63 16.64
N LYS A 95 -9.98 -3.45 17.88
CA LYS A 95 -9.68 -4.36 19.00
C LYS A 95 -10.80 -5.39 19.20
N THR A 96 -10.45 -6.56 19.75
CA THR A 96 -11.40 -7.54 20.28
C THR A 96 -11.83 -7.12 21.70
N ALA A 97 -12.90 -7.76 22.21
CA ALA A 97 -13.37 -7.51 23.59
C ALA A 97 -12.27 -7.76 24.64
N ASP A 98 -11.34 -8.67 24.35
CA ASP A 98 -10.25 -9.06 25.24
C ASP A 98 -8.99 -8.17 25.11
N GLY A 99 -9.06 -7.10 24.32
CA GLY A 99 -7.97 -6.14 24.11
C GLY A 99 -7.00 -6.49 22.98
N GLY A 100 -7.14 -7.66 22.34
CA GLY A 100 -6.34 -8.07 21.19
C GLY A 100 -6.66 -7.28 19.91
N ILE A 101 -5.76 -7.29 18.92
CA ILE A 101 -5.98 -6.62 17.64
C ILE A 101 -6.72 -7.56 16.68
N LYS A 102 -7.95 -7.19 16.29
CA LYS A 102 -8.79 -7.91 15.31
C LYS A 102 -8.46 -7.53 13.87
N ALA A 103 -8.24 -6.23 13.62
CA ALA A 103 -7.91 -5.76 12.29
C ALA A 103 -7.09 -4.48 12.36
N VAL A 104 -6.29 -4.25 11.32
CA VAL A 104 -5.53 -3.01 11.14
C VAL A 104 -5.81 -2.48 9.75
N ARG A 105 -6.26 -1.24 9.66
CA ARG A 105 -6.38 -0.51 8.40
C ARG A 105 -5.22 0.47 8.29
N VAL A 106 -4.45 0.35 7.22
CA VAL A 106 -3.35 1.26 6.92
C VAL A 106 -3.75 2.13 5.75
N LYS A 107 -3.63 3.45 5.92
CA LYS A 107 -3.85 4.46 4.88
C LYS A 107 -2.57 5.25 4.67
N ILE A 108 -2.19 5.41 3.42
CA ILE A 108 -1.09 6.26 2.99
C ILE A 108 -1.65 7.35 2.09
N THR A 109 -1.27 8.60 2.36
CA THR A 109 -1.57 9.74 1.47
C THR A 109 -0.26 10.39 1.03
N ASP A 110 -0.12 10.64 -0.26
CA ASP A 110 1.03 11.35 -0.84
C ASP A 110 0.75 12.86 -1.02
N ASP A 111 1.75 13.64 -1.42
CA ASP A 111 1.61 15.07 -1.72
C ASP A 111 0.64 15.37 -2.87
N ARG A 112 0.37 14.39 -3.76
CA ARG A 112 -0.61 14.51 -4.83
C ARG A 112 -2.04 14.24 -4.34
N ASN A 113 -2.22 14.06 -3.02
CA ASN A 113 -3.49 13.69 -2.38
C ASN A 113 -4.03 12.33 -2.86
N SER A 114 -3.16 11.48 -3.43
CA SER A 114 -3.46 10.09 -3.79
C SER A 114 -3.58 9.28 -2.51
N LYS A 115 -4.64 8.47 -2.41
CA LYS A 115 -4.92 7.66 -1.22
C LYS A 115 -4.74 6.19 -1.55
N TYR A 116 -3.95 5.52 -0.71
CA TYR A 116 -3.70 4.09 -0.76
C TYR A 116 -4.16 3.47 0.54
N GLN A 117 -4.94 2.39 0.48
CA GLN A 117 -5.52 1.77 1.66
C GLN A 117 -5.47 0.25 1.56
N VAL A 118 -4.99 -0.39 2.62
CA VAL A 118 -5.06 -1.84 2.80
C VAL A 118 -5.60 -2.14 4.20
N THR A 119 -6.46 -3.16 4.31
CA THR A 119 -6.98 -3.63 5.59
C THR A 119 -6.50 -5.07 5.82
N PHE A 120 -5.86 -5.28 6.95
CA PHE A 120 -5.41 -6.58 7.43
C PHE A 120 -6.40 -7.05 8.48
N VAL A 121 -7.08 -8.16 8.22
CA VAL A 121 -7.94 -8.81 9.21
C VAL A 121 -7.18 -9.98 9.76
N SER A 122 -7.13 -10.06 11.09
CA SER A 122 -6.61 -11.25 11.73
C SER A 122 -7.58 -12.42 11.48
N ASN A 123 -7.08 -13.49 10.86
CA ASN A 123 -7.70 -14.80 10.85
C ASN A 123 -7.11 -15.68 11.98
N PHE A 124 -6.97 -15.15 13.20
CA PHE A 124 -6.79 -16.01 14.37
C PHE A 124 -8.09 -16.81 14.51
N VAL A 125 -8.08 -18.03 13.97
CA VAL A 125 -9.15 -19.02 14.16
C VAL A 125 -9.37 -19.12 15.66
N SER A 126 -10.59 -18.80 16.11
CA SER A 126 -11.02 -19.03 17.50
C SER A 126 -11.12 -20.52 17.78
#